data_AF-A0A2I0QZ74-F1
#
_entry.id   AF-A0A2I0QZ74-F1
#
_cell.length_a   1.000
_cell.length_b   1.000
_cell.length_c   1.000
_cell.angle_alpha   90.00
_cell.angle_beta   90.00
_cell.angle_gamma   90.00
#
_symmetry.space_group_name_H-M   'P 1'
#
loop_
_entity.id
_entity.type
_entity.pdbx_description
1 polymer ?
#
loop_
_entity_poly.entity_id
_entity_poly.type
_entity_poly.pdbx_seq_one_letter_code
_entity_poly.pdbx_strand_id
1 'polypeptide(L)'
;MKYLMDHPQDVIIDGYVEPGISNLWSGQYNNQKSPTNYDDIHYENSDGLNYIRVELARYFDLLSIGERNWFRIRAQAAVATGAILSYNDLNFNNQFDRRTISLSGYGISLHPGLRLEFFNHIFLQTNFSTGFMHQVKVRTRPDHKGSYGKQTFGYIASELVLGYTWRLNKKK
;
A
#
# COMPACT_ATOMS: atom_id res chain seq x y z
N MET A 1 -1.35 3.35 -2.78
CA MET A 1 -1.96 2.04 -3.07
C MET A 1 -3.44 2.12 -2.76
N LYS A 2 -4.31 1.40 -3.46
CA LYS A 2 -5.73 1.28 -3.13
C LYS A 2 -6.02 -0.19 -2.85
N TYR A 3 -6.81 -0.46 -1.81
CA TYR A 3 -7.30 -1.81 -1.50
C TYR A 3 -8.81 -1.77 -1.60
N LEU A 4 -9.39 -2.63 -2.42
CA LEU A 4 -10.80 -2.68 -2.72
C LEU A 4 -11.22 -4.15 -2.78
N MET A 5 -12.28 -4.49 -2.06
CA MET A 5 -12.93 -5.79 -2.19
C MET A 5 -13.62 -5.88 -3.56
N ASP A 6 -13.42 -6.97 -4.27
CA ASP A 6 -14.11 -7.24 -5.55
C ASP A 6 -15.56 -7.67 -5.32
N HIS A 7 -16.45 -7.37 -6.28
CA HIS A 7 -17.83 -7.82 -6.27
C HIS A 7 -18.35 -8.13 -7.68
N PRO A 8 -19.31 -9.06 -7.81
CA PRO A 8 -19.65 -10.09 -6.82
C PRO A 8 -18.54 -11.13 -6.73
N GLN A 9 -18.34 -11.72 -5.54
CA GLN A 9 -17.42 -12.85 -5.39
C GLN A 9 -17.92 -13.81 -4.32
N ASP A 10 -17.59 -15.09 -4.47
CA ASP A 10 -17.77 -16.05 -3.39
C ASP A 10 -16.50 -16.11 -2.55
N VAL A 11 -16.62 -15.92 -1.24
CA VAL A 11 -15.51 -15.98 -0.29
C VAL A 11 -15.69 -17.14 0.68
N ILE A 12 -14.59 -17.58 1.29
CA ILE A 12 -14.64 -18.51 2.42
C ILE A 12 -14.75 -17.68 3.70
N ILE A 13 -15.83 -17.86 4.44
CA ILE A 13 -16.05 -17.23 5.73
C ILE A 13 -15.72 -18.25 6.82
N ASP A 14 -14.95 -17.81 7.81
CA ASP A 14 -14.62 -18.55 9.02
C ASP A 14 -14.74 -17.61 10.22
N GLY A 15 -15.40 -18.06 11.29
CA GLY A 15 -15.61 -17.26 12.49
C GLY A 15 -17.07 -17.21 12.94
N TYR A 16 -17.44 -16.11 13.60
CA TYR A 16 -18.76 -15.94 14.21
C TYR A 16 -19.34 -14.58 13.84
N VAL A 17 -20.62 -14.57 13.44
CA VAL A 17 -21.41 -13.35 13.25
C VAL A 17 -22.53 -13.38 14.28
N GLU A 18 -22.57 -12.38 15.16
CA GLU A 18 -23.64 -12.24 16.14
C GLU A 18 -25.01 -12.13 15.43
N PRO A 19 -26.00 -12.95 15.82
CA PRO A 19 -27.34 -12.88 15.25
C PRO A 19 -27.93 -11.46 15.33
N GLY A 20 -28.54 -11.02 14.24
CA GLY A 20 -29.19 -9.71 14.15
C GLY A 20 -28.29 -8.54 13.69
N ILE A 21 -26.96 -8.75 13.52
CA ILE A 21 -26.09 -7.72 12.92
C ILE A 21 -26.16 -7.73 11.38
N SER A 22 -26.46 -8.88 10.76
CA SER A 22 -26.68 -9.01 9.31
C SER A 22 -27.92 -9.86 9.03
N ASN A 23 -28.64 -9.52 7.97
CA ASN A 23 -29.75 -10.33 7.46
C ASN A 23 -29.26 -11.56 6.67
N LEU A 24 -28.03 -11.50 6.13
CA LEU A 24 -27.44 -12.56 5.31
C LEU A 24 -26.57 -13.51 6.15
N TRP A 25 -25.85 -12.96 7.13
CA TRP A 25 -24.92 -13.72 7.95
C TRP A 25 -25.30 -13.74 9.43
N SER A 26 -25.33 -14.93 10.02
CA SER A 26 -25.52 -15.13 11.46
C SER A 26 -25.00 -16.50 11.91
N GLY A 27 -24.49 -16.56 13.14
CA GLY A 27 -23.99 -17.79 13.76
C GLY A 27 -22.54 -18.11 13.43
N GLN A 28 -22.18 -19.38 13.64
CA GLN A 28 -20.82 -19.89 13.47
C GLN A 28 -20.60 -20.36 12.02
N TYR A 29 -19.54 -19.87 11.42
CA TYR A 29 -19.01 -20.28 10.12
C TYR A 29 -17.72 -21.07 10.33
N ASN A 30 -17.59 -22.21 9.66
CA ASN A 30 -16.38 -23.02 9.64
C ASN A 30 -15.98 -23.28 8.18
N ASN A 31 -15.11 -22.43 7.65
CA ASN A 31 -14.65 -22.44 6.25
C ASN A 31 -15.79 -22.62 5.22
N GLN A 32 -16.87 -21.87 5.39
CA GLN A 32 -18.05 -21.98 4.52
C GLN A 32 -17.97 -21.00 3.36
N LYS A 33 -18.29 -21.49 2.16
CA LYS A 33 -18.39 -20.63 0.98
C LYS A 33 -19.64 -19.76 1.10
N SER A 34 -19.49 -18.45 0.92
CA SER A 34 -20.58 -17.49 1.02
C SER A 34 -20.49 -16.44 -0.10
N PRO A 35 -21.60 -16.13 -0.78
CA PRO A 35 -21.61 -15.07 -1.78
C PRO A 35 -21.49 -13.71 -1.09
N THR A 36 -20.79 -12.79 -1.74
CA THR A 36 -20.70 -11.39 -1.33
C THR A 36 -21.06 -10.48 -2.50
N ASN A 37 -21.89 -9.48 -2.23
CA ASN A 37 -22.16 -8.37 -3.15
C ASN A 37 -21.96 -7.04 -2.40
N TYR A 38 -21.98 -5.95 -3.16
CA TYR A 38 -21.71 -4.60 -2.64
C TYR A 38 -22.70 -4.16 -1.56
N ASP A 39 -23.96 -4.57 -1.66
CA ASP A 39 -25.04 -4.15 -0.74
C ASP A 39 -24.93 -4.88 0.61
N ASP A 40 -24.47 -6.13 0.61
CA ASP A 40 -24.29 -6.95 1.81
C ASP A 40 -23.01 -6.58 2.58
N ILE A 41 -21.88 -6.48 1.87
CA ILE A 41 -20.58 -6.10 2.43
C ILE A 41 -19.70 -5.41 1.39
N HIS A 42 -19.12 -4.27 1.73
CA HIS A 42 -18.08 -3.61 0.94
C HIS A 42 -16.99 -3.12 1.85
N TYR A 43 -15.75 -3.46 1.55
CA TYR A 43 -14.59 -2.95 2.27
C TYR A 43 -13.60 -2.32 1.30
N GLU A 44 -13.22 -1.08 1.58
CA GLU A 44 -12.29 -0.34 0.75
C GLU A 44 -11.41 0.58 1.60
N ASN A 45 -10.15 0.73 1.22
CA ASN A 45 -9.34 1.88 1.64
C ASN A 45 -9.45 2.95 0.54
N SER A 46 -10.42 3.86 0.68
CA SER A 46 -10.96 4.74 -0.36
C SER A 46 -9.96 5.81 -0.83
N ASP A 47 -9.36 6.53 0.12
CA ASP A 47 -8.25 7.48 -0.13
C ASP A 47 -6.87 6.78 -0.04
N GLY A 48 -6.88 5.48 -0.29
CA GLY A 48 -5.70 4.64 -0.35
C GLY A 48 -5.19 4.14 1.00
N LEU A 49 -4.34 3.13 0.89
CA LEU A 49 -3.49 2.61 1.94
C LEU A 49 -2.18 3.41 1.93
N ASN A 50 -2.08 4.39 2.83
CA ASN A 50 -0.99 5.35 2.85
C ASN A 50 0.16 4.80 3.69
N TYR A 51 1.23 4.38 3.01
CA TYR A 51 2.43 3.85 3.66
C TYR A 51 3.44 4.97 3.89
N ILE A 52 3.41 5.54 5.09
CA ILE A 52 4.31 6.59 5.54
C ILE A 52 5.59 5.91 6.03
N ARG A 53 6.67 6.06 5.27
CA ARG A 53 7.88 5.25 5.47
C ARG A 53 9.17 6.08 5.54
N VAL A 54 10.15 5.50 6.22
CA VAL A 54 11.55 5.92 6.16
C VAL A 54 12.29 4.89 5.31
N GLU A 55 13.14 5.36 4.40
CA GLU A 55 13.85 4.53 3.44
C GLU A 55 15.36 4.76 3.54
N LEU A 56 16.11 3.66 3.60
CA LEU A 56 17.56 3.66 3.48
C LEU A 56 17.92 3.13 2.10
N ALA A 57 18.53 4.00 1.28
CA ALA A 57 18.91 3.69 -0.09
C ALA A 57 20.42 3.75 -0.29
N ARG A 58 20.96 2.77 -1.01
CA ARG A 58 22.32 2.77 -1.53
C ARG A 58 22.30 2.77 -3.05
N TYR A 59 23.09 3.67 -3.63
CA TYR A 59 23.34 3.71 -5.07
C TYR A 59 24.70 3.09 -5.40
N PHE A 60 24.74 2.38 -6.50
CA PHE A 60 25.94 1.75 -7.06
C PHE A 60 26.15 2.29 -8.47
N ASP A 61 27.34 2.83 -8.73
CA ASP A 61 27.69 3.27 -10.08
C ASP A 61 28.03 2.03 -10.92
N LEU A 62 27.24 1.80 -11.97
CA LEU A 62 27.43 0.67 -12.88
C LEU A 62 28.26 1.07 -14.10
N LEU A 63 27.98 2.26 -14.64
CA LEU A 63 28.62 2.79 -15.83
C LEU A 63 28.69 4.31 -15.76
N SER A 64 29.81 4.87 -16.22
CA SER A 64 29.98 6.30 -16.44
C SER A 64 30.78 6.49 -17.72
N ILE A 65 30.23 7.21 -18.70
CA ILE A 65 30.87 7.39 -20.00
C ILE A 65 30.78 8.84 -20.50
N GLY A 66 31.71 9.16 -21.39
CA GLY A 66 31.82 10.44 -22.08
C GLY A 66 32.49 11.54 -21.27
N GLU A 67 32.81 12.65 -21.93
CA GLU A 67 33.44 13.79 -21.28
C GLU A 67 32.59 14.29 -20.11
N ARG A 68 33.26 14.53 -18.98
CA ARG A 68 32.62 15.00 -17.73
C ARG A 68 31.48 14.09 -17.24
N ASN A 69 31.48 12.81 -17.62
CA ASN A 69 30.47 11.83 -17.24
C ASN A 69 29.06 12.28 -17.60
N TRP A 70 28.87 12.77 -18.82
CA TRP A 70 27.56 13.27 -19.27
C TRP A 70 26.49 12.18 -19.24
N PHE A 71 26.84 10.89 -19.31
CA PHE A 71 25.91 9.79 -19.13
C PHE A 71 26.37 8.82 -18.04
N ARG A 72 25.47 8.49 -17.11
CA ARG A 72 25.73 7.55 -16.00
C ARG A 72 24.58 6.57 -15.80
N ILE A 73 24.91 5.31 -15.53
CA ILE A 73 23.96 4.27 -15.13
C ILE A 73 24.25 3.90 -13.68
N ARG A 74 23.22 3.92 -12.84
CA ARG A 74 23.33 3.58 -11.42
C ARG A 74 22.25 2.59 -11.04
N ALA A 75 22.62 1.58 -10.26
CA ALA A 75 21.65 0.74 -9.57
C ALA A 75 21.31 1.34 -8.21
N GLN A 76 20.09 1.11 -7.76
CA GLN A 76 19.62 1.40 -6.41
C GLN A 76 19.24 0.09 -5.73
N ALA A 77 19.65 -0.07 -4.48
CA ALA A 77 19.04 -1.01 -3.55
C ALA A 77 18.58 -0.22 -2.32
N ALA A 78 17.31 -0.36 -1.97
CA ALA A 78 16.75 0.33 -0.82
C ALA A 78 15.83 -0.59 -0.01
N VAL A 79 15.81 -0.34 1.30
CA VAL A 79 14.90 -0.98 2.26
C VAL A 79 14.17 0.11 3.01
N ALA A 80 12.88 -0.11 3.26
CA ALA A 80 12.06 0.83 4.01
C ALA A 80 11.18 0.11 5.03
N THR A 81 10.84 0.85 6.08
CA THR A 81 9.85 0.46 7.08
C THR A 81 9.03 1.69 7.46
N GLY A 82 7.81 1.48 7.92
CA GLY A 82 6.91 2.60 8.18
C GLY A 82 5.56 2.20 8.72
N ALA A 83 4.74 3.22 8.95
CA ALA A 83 3.38 3.06 9.45
C ALA A 83 2.36 3.18 8.31
N ILE A 84 1.20 2.57 8.49
CA ILE A 84 0.09 2.60 7.55
C ILE A 84 -1.00 3.51 8.10
N LEU A 85 -1.37 4.54 7.33
CA LEU A 85 -2.52 5.39 7.57
C LEU A 85 -3.63 4.99 6.60
N SER A 86 -4.74 4.50 7.15
CA SER A 86 -5.89 4.02 6.40
C SER A 86 -7.05 4.99 6.46
N TYR A 87 -7.74 5.11 5.33
CA TYR A 87 -9.00 5.82 5.17
C TYR A 87 -10.00 4.77 4.71
N ASN A 88 -10.78 4.23 5.62
CA ASN A 88 -11.63 3.08 5.34
C ASN A 88 -13.08 3.47 5.07
N ASP A 89 -13.64 2.85 4.04
CA ASP A 89 -15.07 2.82 3.77
C ASP A 89 -15.56 1.38 4.02
N LEU A 90 -16.61 1.25 4.82
CA LEU A 90 -17.28 -0.01 5.12
C LEU A 90 -18.77 0.14 4.83
N ASN A 91 -19.27 -0.68 3.91
CA ASN A 91 -20.67 -1.09 3.92
C ASN A 91 -20.76 -2.45 4.63
N PHE A 92 -21.64 -2.56 5.60
CA PHE A 92 -22.03 -3.85 6.15
C PHE A 92 -23.46 -3.75 6.67
N ASN A 93 -24.33 -4.63 6.17
CA ASN A 93 -25.76 -4.65 6.49
C ASN A 93 -26.46 -3.29 6.27
N ASN A 94 -26.28 -2.68 5.08
CA ASN A 94 -26.82 -1.37 4.71
C ASN A 94 -26.41 -0.19 5.60
N GLN A 95 -25.47 -0.38 6.53
CA GLN A 95 -24.85 0.72 7.26
C GLN A 95 -23.55 1.10 6.55
N PHE A 96 -23.52 2.34 6.05
CA PHE A 96 -22.40 2.89 5.31
C PHE A 96 -21.62 3.86 6.19
N ASP A 97 -20.38 3.50 6.50
CA ASP A 97 -19.43 4.40 7.14
C ASP A 97 -18.31 4.71 6.16
N ARG A 98 -18.05 6.00 5.94
CA ARG A 98 -17.05 6.48 4.99
C ARG A 98 -15.96 7.23 5.70
N ARG A 99 -14.75 7.10 5.16
CA ARG A 99 -13.57 7.86 5.56
C ARG A 99 -13.23 7.71 7.05
N THR A 100 -13.31 6.49 7.55
CA THR A 100 -12.85 6.17 8.91
C THR A 100 -11.33 6.12 8.94
N ILE A 101 -10.70 7.13 9.57
CA ILE A 101 -9.25 7.30 9.58
C ILE A 101 -8.62 6.53 10.73
N SER A 102 -7.52 5.81 10.47
CA SER A 102 -6.73 5.15 11.51
C SER A 102 -5.27 4.94 11.13
N LEU A 103 -4.38 5.08 12.12
CA LEU A 103 -3.05 4.48 12.05
C LEU A 103 -3.23 2.97 12.25
N SER A 104 -3.21 2.24 11.15
CA SER A 104 -3.79 0.91 11.07
C SER A 104 -2.78 -0.22 11.13
N GLY A 105 -1.50 0.06 10.98
CA GLY A 105 -0.47 -0.97 10.98
C GLY A 105 0.91 -0.48 10.56
N TYR A 106 1.72 -1.41 10.09
CA TYR A 106 3.09 -1.17 9.64
C TYR A 106 3.43 -1.99 8.40
N GLY A 107 4.48 -1.58 7.70
CA GLY A 107 4.98 -2.26 6.52
C GLY A 107 6.50 -2.33 6.51
N ILE A 108 7.02 -3.29 5.74
CA ILE A 108 8.44 -3.42 5.39
C ILE A 108 8.51 -3.64 3.89
N SER A 109 9.44 -2.98 3.21
CA SER A 109 9.53 -3.03 1.75
C SER A 109 10.96 -2.93 1.24
N LEU A 110 11.16 -3.43 0.02
CA LEU A 110 12.37 -3.35 -0.76
C LEU A 110 12.09 -2.55 -2.03
N HIS A 111 13.06 -1.70 -2.41
CA HIS A 111 12.95 -0.80 -3.54
C HIS A 111 14.22 -0.83 -4.43
N PRO A 112 14.44 -1.91 -5.21
CA PRO A 112 15.49 -1.91 -6.23
C PRO A 112 15.12 -1.01 -7.42
N GLY A 113 16.13 -0.41 -8.04
CA GLY A 113 15.91 0.47 -9.19
C GLY A 113 17.11 0.64 -10.09
N LEU A 114 16.87 1.15 -11.29
CA LEU A 114 17.90 1.57 -12.25
C LEU A 114 17.69 3.03 -12.61
N ARG A 115 18.74 3.83 -12.48
CA ARG A 115 18.75 5.25 -12.80
C ARG A 115 19.71 5.52 -13.95
N LEU A 116 19.19 6.16 -14.99
CA LEU A 116 19.92 6.73 -16.12
C LEU A 116 20.04 8.24 -15.87
N GLU A 117 21.25 8.75 -15.69
CA GLU A 117 21.52 10.18 -15.51
C GLU A 117 22.13 10.77 -16.78
N PHE A 118 21.63 11.94 -17.19
CA PHE A 118 22.04 12.70 -18.37
C PHE A 118 22.51 14.11 -17.96
N PHE A 119 23.63 14.52 -18.51
CA PHE A 119 24.29 15.82 -18.32
C PHE A 119 24.48 16.21 -16.85
N ASN A 120 24.54 15.22 -15.94
CA ASN A 120 24.59 15.40 -14.49
C ASN A 120 23.39 16.14 -13.87
N HIS A 121 22.30 16.28 -14.62
CA HIS A 121 21.16 17.11 -14.25
C HIS A 121 19.85 16.37 -14.41
N ILE A 122 19.59 15.75 -15.54
CA ILE A 122 18.32 15.06 -15.78
C ILE A 122 18.52 13.58 -15.45
N PHE A 123 17.53 12.92 -14.87
CA PHE A 123 17.55 11.47 -14.72
C PHE A 123 16.21 10.84 -15.06
N LEU A 124 16.28 9.64 -15.63
CA LEU A 124 15.17 8.72 -15.77
C LEU A 124 15.44 7.53 -14.85
N GLN A 125 14.47 7.15 -14.02
CA GLN A 125 14.64 6.07 -13.05
C GLN A 125 13.45 5.12 -13.08
N THR A 126 13.74 3.84 -13.24
CA THR A 126 12.77 2.77 -12.97
C THR A 126 12.94 2.32 -11.52
N ASN A 127 11.83 2.22 -10.81
CA ASN A 127 11.77 1.67 -9.47
C ASN A 127 10.84 0.48 -9.46
N PHE A 128 11.29 -0.59 -8.85
CA PHE A 128 10.45 -1.71 -8.48
C PHE A 128 10.29 -1.66 -6.96
N SER A 129 9.07 -1.79 -6.49
CA SER A 129 8.73 -1.80 -5.08
C SER A 129 8.04 -3.11 -4.75
N THR A 130 8.53 -3.82 -3.75
CA THR A 130 7.86 -4.99 -3.19
C THR A 130 7.86 -4.90 -1.70
N GLY A 131 6.83 -5.42 -1.04
CA GLY A 131 6.78 -5.36 0.41
C GLY A 131 5.63 -6.11 1.02
N PHE A 132 5.67 -6.13 2.34
CA PHE A 132 4.71 -6.77 3.20
C PHE A 132 4.04 -5.72 4.07
N MET A 133 2.72 -5.78 4.15
CA MET A 133 1.89 -4.86 4.92
C MET A 133 1.10 -5.66 5.95
N HIS A 134 1.16 -5.23 7.21
CA HIS A 134 0.39 -5.81 8.31
C HIS A 134 -0.48 -4.73 8.93
N GLN A 135 -1.77 -4.77 8.62
CA GLN A 135 -2.78 -3.91 9.20
C GLN A 135 -3.43 -4.60 10.40
N VAL A 136 -3.03 -4.14 11.59
CA VAL A 136 -3.39 -4.72 12.88
C VAL A 136 -4.71 -4.16 13.41
N LYS A 137 -5.06 -2.92 13.04
CA LYS A 137 -6.25 -2.24 13.57
C LYS A 137 -6.76 -1.16 12.61
N VAL A 138 -7.33 -1.57 11.48
CA VAL A 138 -8.04 -0.63 10.61
C VAL A 138 -9.36 -0.29 11.27
N ARG A 139 -9.58 0.96 11.69
CA ARG A 139 -10.90 1.37 12.20
C ARG A 139 -11.90 1.35 11.05
N THR A 140 -13.04 0.71 11.27
CA THR A 140 -14.08 0.54 10.24
C THR A 140 -15.36 1.34 10.51
N ARG A 141 -15.58 1.71 11.78
CA ARG A 141 -16.69 2.57 12.21
C ARG A 141 -16.15 3.71 13.08
N PRO A 142 -16.53 4.98 12.84
CA PRO A 142 -16.04 6.12 13.63
C PRO A 142 -16.57 6.10 15.07
N ASP A 143 -17.86 5.76 15.24
CA ASP A 143 -18.56 5.84 16.52
C ASP A 143 -18.39 4.59 17.39
N HIS A 144 -17.83 3.51 16.84
CA HIS A 144 -17.60 2.28 17.57
C HIS A 144 -16.10 1.99 17.75
N LYS A 145 -15.58 2.30 18.95
CA LYS A 145 -14.15 2.12 19.31
C LYS A 145 -13.63 0.69 19.15
N GLY A 146 -14.51 -0.31 19.22
CA GLY A 146 -14.18 -1.73 19.08
C GLY A 146 -14.25 -2.25 17.64
N SER A 147 -14.73 -1.45 16.69
CA SER A 147 -14.88 -1.89 15.30
C SER A 147 -13.57 -1.71 14.54
N TYR A 148 -12.92 -2.83 14.24
CA TYR A 148 -11.70 -2.84 13.45
C TYR A 148 -11.57 -4.08 12.55
N GLY A 149 -10.97 -3.86 11.38
CA GLY A 149 -10.50 -4.91 10.48
C GLY A 149 -9.02 -5.22 10.68
N LYS A 150 -8.63 -6.45 10.36
CA LYS A 150 -7.25 -6.92 10.35
C LYS A 150 -6.96 -7.57 9.00
N GLN A 151 -5.84 -7.21 8.39
CA GLN A 151 -5.43 -7.82 7.14
C GLN A 151 -3.92 -7.78 6.96
N THR A 152 -3.43 -8.77 6.24
CA THR A 152 -2.02 -8.92 5.90
C THR A 152 -1.91 -9.24 4.42
N PHE A 153 -1.06 -8.53 3.70
CA PHE A 153 -0.87 -8.77 2.27
C PHE A 153 0.52 -8.35 1.82
N GLY A 154 0.97 -8.95 0.72
CA GLY A 154 2.14 -8.52 -0.03
C GLY A 154 1.73 -7.62 -1.19
N TYR A 155 2.63 -6.77 -1.66
CA TYR A 155 2.41 -5.98 -2.87
C TYR A 155 3.65 -5.96 -3.75
N ILE A 156 3.42 -5.73 -5.04
CA ILE A 156 4.43 -5.42 -6.03
C ILE A 156 3.95 -4.21 -6.82
N ALA A 157 4.84 -3.25 -7.07
CA ALA A 157 4.57 -2.06 -7.86
C ALA A 157 5.80 -1.67 -8.68
N SER A 158 5.57 -1.03 -9.82
CA SER A 158 6.63 -0.43 -10.64
C SER A 158 6.33 1.04 -10.89
N GLU A 159 7.38 1.85 -10.93
CA GLU A 159 7.29 3.30 -11.13
C GLU A 159 8.37 3.73 -12.12
N LEU A 160 8.04 4.72 -12.96
CA LEU A 160 8.98 5.41 -13.83
C LEU A 160 9.02 6.88 -13.46
N VAL A 161 10.20 7.38 -13.11
CA VAL A 161 10.41 8.75 -12.62
C VAL A 161 11.32 9.50 -13.57
N LEU A 162 10.87 10.66 -14.04
CA LEU A 162 11.71 11.67 -14.67
C LEU A 162 12.00 12.77 -13.64
N GLY A 163 13.27 13.11 -13.45
CA GLY A 163 13.66 14.09 -12.44
C GLY A 163 14.86 14.95 -12.83
N TYR A 164 15.07 15.99 -12.03
CA TYR A 164 16.18 16.93 -12.17
C TYR A 164 16.99 17.01 -10.87
N THR A 165 18.31 17.00 -10.99
CA THR A 165 19.27 17.14 -9.89
C THR A 165 19.97 18.48 -10.00
N TRP A 166 19.78 19.32 -8.98
CA TRP A 166 20.55 20.53 -8.78
C TRP A 166 21.57 20.33 -7.67
N ARG A 167 22.85 20.61 -7.95
CA ARG A 167 23.93 20.63 -6.95
C ARG A 167 24.21 22.07 -6.54
N LEU A 168 23.99 22.40 -5.26
CA LEU A 168 24.14 23.76 -4.73
C LEU A 168 25.60 24.15 -4.43
N ASN A 169 26.51 23.19 -4.24
CA ASN A 169 27.93 23.44 -3.95
C ASN A 169 28.84 22.67 -4.92
N LYS A 170 29.18 23.28 -6.06
CA LYS A 170 30.39 22.90 -6.80
C LYS A 170 31.52 23.79 -6.29
N LYS A 171 32.38 23.28 -5.40
CA LYS A 171 33.71 23.90 -5.25
C LYS A 171 34.43 23.73 -6.60
N LYS A 172 34.92 24.85 -7.13
CA LYS A 172 35.69 24.93 -8.37
C LYS A 172 36.96 24.10 -8.27
#